data_AF-A0A2V9RL71-F1
#
_entry.id   AF-A0A2V9RL71-F1
#
_cell.length_a   1.000
_cell.length_b   1.000
_cell.length_c   1.000
_cell.angle_alpha   90.00
_cell.angle_beta   90.00
_cell.angle_gamma   90.00
#
_symmetry.space_group_name_H-M   'P 1'
#
loop_
_entity.id
_entity.type
_entity.pdbx_description
1 polymer ?
#
loop_
_entity_poly.entity_id
_entity_poly.type
_entity_poly.pdbx_seq_one_letter_code
_entity_poly.pdbx_strand_id
1 'polypeptide(L)'
;MTTKRAHVLLPEDLVREIDRLVGPRGRSAFLVETARNEVRRQRLLQFLNSKEVVWKEEDHPELKRGAGAWVRKLRMESERKRYAKR
;
A
#
# COMPACT_ATOMS: atom_id res chain seq x y z
N MET A 1 -18.30 7.05 -5.99
CA MET A 1 -17.15 7.56 -6.78
C MET A 1 -17.65 7.92 -8.16
N THR A 2 -17.28 9.09 -8.67
CA THR A 2 -17.59 9.48 -10.05
C THR A 2 -16.57 8.86 -11.00
N THR A 3 -17.06 8.28 -12.10
CA THR A 3 -16.20 7.68 -13.15
C THR A 3 -16.13 8.60 -14.36
N LYS A 4 -14.92 8.85 -14.87
CA LYS A 4 -14.70 9.56 -16.13
C LYS A 4 -14.17 8.57 -17.17
N ARG A 5 -14.76 8.58 -18.38
CA ARG A 5 -14.28 7.74 -19.49
C ARG A 5 -12.99 8.34 -20.05
N ALA A 6 -11.98 7.50 -20.23
CA ALA A 6 -10.73 7.83 -20.91
C ALA A 6 -10.57 6.89 -22.11
N HIS A 7 -10.16 7.44 -23.27
CA HIS A 7 -9.85 6.65 -24.45
C HIS A 7 -8.33 6.44 -24.51
N VAL A 8 -7.89 5.18 -24.55
CA VAL A 8 -6.47 4.80 -24.54
C VAL A 8 -6.22 3.85 -25.69
N LEU A 9 -5.19 4.12 -26.48
CA LEU A 9 -4.73 3.23 -27.54
C LEU A 9 -3.75 2.22 -26.93
N LEU A 10 -4.01 0.94 -27.15
CA LEU A 10 -3.17 -0.16 -26.70
C LEU A 10 -2.76 -0.99 -27.92
N PRO A 11 -1.49 -1.44 -28.00
CA PRO A 11 -1.06 -2.40 -29.01
C PRO A 11 -1.95 -3.65 -29.01
N GLU A 12 -2.24 -4.19 -30.20
CA GLU A 12 -3.15 -5.32 -30.33
C GLU A 12 -2.63 -6.59 -29.65
N ASP A 13 -1.33 -6.84 -29.77
CA ASP A 13 -0.63 -7.95 -29.12
C ASP A 13 -0.78 -7.90 -27.60
N LEU A 14 -0.63 -6.72 -27.00
CA LEU A 14 -0.83 -6.52 -25.56
C LEU A 14 -2.28 -6.78 -25.15
N VAL A 15 -3.26 -6.31 -25.93
CA VAL A 15 -4.69 -6.57 -25.67
C VAL A 15 -4.97 -8.07 -25.67
N ARG A 16 -4.43 -8.79 -26.66
CA ARG A 16 -4.58 -10.26 -26.76
C ARG A 16 -3.91 -10.99 -25.60
N GLU A 17 -2.78 -10.50 -25.11
CA GLU A 17 -2.12 -11.06 -23.93
C GLU A 17 -2.94 -10.85 -22.66
N ILE A 18 -3.44 -9.63 -22.43
CA ILE A 18 -4.32 -9.34 -21.30
C ILE A 18 -5.57 -10.23 -21.35
N ASP A 19 -6.20 -10.36 -22.51
CA ASP A 19 -7.37 -11.23 -22.70
C ASP A 19 -7.11 -12.68 -22.33
N ARG A 20 -5.94 -13.22 -22.70
CA ARG A 20 -5.53 -14.59 -22.33
C ARG A 20 -5.34 -14.74 -20.83
N LEU A 21 -4.86 -13.70 -20.14
CA LEU A 21 -4.61 -13.73 -18.69
C LEU A 21 -5.89 -13.60 -17.86
N VAL A 22 -6.78 -12.68 -18.23
CA VAL A 22 -7.93 -12.29 -17.38
C VAL A 22 -9.25 -12.88 -17.84
N GLY A 23 -9.27 -13.47 -19.04
CA GLY A 23 -10.47 -14.03 -19.64
C GLY A 23 -11.51 -12.98 -20.05
N PRO A 24 -12.70 -13.42 -20.46
CA PRO A 24 -13.73 -12.51 -20.95
C PRO A 24 -14.21 -11.55 -19.86
N ARG A 25 -14.40 -10.27 -20.24
CA ARG A 25 -14.88 -9.17 -19.38
C ARG A 25 -13.95 -8.73 -18.23
N GLY A 26 -12.76 -9.33 -18.08
CA GLY A 26 -11.79 -8.96 -17.05
C GLY A 26 -10.91 -7.73 -17.39
N ARG A 27 -10.89 -7.31 -18.66
CA ARG A 27 -9.97 -6.30 -19.19
C ARG A 27 -10.01 -4.96 -18.45
N SER A 28 -11.21 -4.40 -18.27
CA SER A 28 -11.37 -3.09 -17.61
C SER A 28 -10.96 -3.14 -16.14
N ALA A 29 -11.30 -4.22 -15.43
CA ALA A 29 -10.92 -4.40 -14.04
C ALA A 29 -9.39 -4.50 -13.91
N PHE A 30 -8.76 -5.32 -14.75
CA PHE A 30 -7.31 -5.48 -14.79
C PHE A 30 -6.58 -4.16 -15.05
N LEU A 31 -7.01 -3.37 -16.03
CA LEU A 31 -6.40 -2.07 -16.34
C LEU A 31 -6.56 -1.08 -15.19
N VAL A 32 -7.73 -1.04 -14.54
CA VAL A 32 -7.97 -0.15 -13.40
C VAL A 32 -7.10 -0.53 -12.20
N GLU A 33 -7.01 -1.82 -11.88
CA GLU A 33 -6.18 -2.30 -10.77
C GLU A 33 -4.69 -2.10 -11.04
N THR A 34 -4.24 -2.39 -12.26
CA THR A 34 -2.85 -2.17 -12.69
C THR A 34 -2.49 -0.69 -12.60
N ALA A 35 -3.34 0.20 -13.11
CA ALA A 35 -3.13 1.64 -13.02
C ALA A 35 -3.10 2.13 -11.56
N ARG A 36 -3.98 1.61 -10.68
CA ARG A 36 -3.95 1.92 -9.25
C ARG A 36 -2.66 1.45 -8.58
N ASN A 37 -2.19 0.26 -8.91
CA ASN A 37 -0.95 -0.30 -8.39
C ASN A 37 0.25 0.53 -8.82
N GLU A 38 0.34 0.87 -10.11
CA GLU A 38 1.46 1.65 -10.63
C GLU A 38 1.48 3.08 -10.09
N VAL A 39 0.31 3.74 -9.97
CA VAL A 39 0.24 5.07 -9.33
C VAL A 39 0.71 5.01 -7.88
N ARG A 40 0.33 3.97 -7.12
CA ARG A 40 0.81 3.79 -5.74
C ARG A 40 2.32 3.57 -5.71
N ARG A 41 2.85 2.73 -6.61
CA ARG A 41 4.29 2.44 -6.72
C ARG A 41 5.08 3.71 -7.04
N GLN A 42 4.63 4.49 -8.03
CA GLN A 42 5.31 5.74 -8.42
C GLN A 42 5.30 6.78 -7.29
N ARG A 43 4.17 6.93 -6.57
CA ARG A 43 4.11 7.79 -5.38
C ARG A 43 5.08 7.35 -4.30
N LEU A 44 5.17 6.04 -4.05
CA LEU A 44 6.13 5.51 -3.08
C LEU A 44 7.57 5.77 -3.52
N LEU A 45 7.91 5.54 -4.78
CA LEU A 45 9.27 5.79 -5.29
C LEU A 45 9.62 7.28 -5.23
N GLN A 46 8.69 8.16 -5.60
CA GLN A 46 8.89 9.61 -5.49
C GLN A 46 9.15 10.02 -4.03
N PHE A 47 8.40 9.43 -3.10
CA PHE A 47 8.57 9.66 -1.67
C PHE A 47 9.91 9.14 -1.15
N LEU A 48 10.32 7.93 -1.53
CA LEU A 48 11.62 7.36 -1.12
C LEU A 48 12.81 8.12 -1.72
N ASN A 49 12.64 8.70 -2.90
CA ASN A 49 13.65 9.56 -3.53
C ASN A 49 13.63 10.99 -2.98
N SER A 50 12.63 11.37 -2.18
CA SER A 50 12.58 12.69 -1.58
C SER A 50 13.64 12.77 -0.47
N LYS A 51 14.26 13.94 -0.31
CA LYS A 51 15.18 14.22 0.80
C LYS A 51 14.45 14.64 2.07
N GLU A 52 13.12 14.52 2.08
CA GLU A 52 12.31 14.97 3.19
C GLU A 52 12.52 14.02 4.38
N VAL A 53 12.75 14.58 5.57
CA VAL A 53 12.87 13.79 6.79
C VAL A 53 11.47 13.35 7.19
N VAL A 54 11.10 12.16 6.72
CA VAL A 54 9.78 11.53 6.92
C VAL A 54 9.58 11.07 8.35
N TRP A 55 10.65 10.64 9.01
CA TRP A 55 10.61 10.03 10.33
C TRP A 55 11.47 10.87 11.28
N LYS A 56 10.82 11.51 12.23
CA LYS A 56 11.44 12.42 13.20
C LYS A 56 11.27 11.87 14.61
N GLU A 57 12.32 11.94 15.43
CA GLU A 57 12.25 11.45 16.81
C GLU A 57 11.26 12.27 17.65
N GLU A 58 11.07 13.54 17.29
CA GLU A 58 10.13 14.46 17.95
C GLU A 58 8.68 14.02 17.80
N ASP A 59 8.34 13.38 16.67
CA ASP A 59 6.99 12.88 16.38
C ASP A 59 6.70 11.53 17.07
N HIS A 60 7.72 10.88 17.65
CA HIS A 60 7.63 9.54 18.26
C HIS A 60 8.16 9.49 19.70
N PRO A 61 7.57 10.24 20.65
CA PRO A 61 8.01 10.26 22.04
C PRO A 61 7.92 8.89 22.73
N GLU A 62 7.03 8.01 22.28
CA GLU A 62 6.86 6.64 22.77
C GLU A 62 8.09 5.75 22.49
N LEU A 63 8.89 6.11 21.49
CA LEU A 63 10.11 5.40 21.10
C LEU A 63 11.37 5.95 21.75
N LYS A 64 11.28 6.99 22.61
CA LYS A 64 12.44 7.62 23.29
C LYS A 64 13.34 6.63 24.04
N ARG A 65 12.79 5.53 24.56
CA ARG A 65 13.54 4.47 25.27
C ARG A 65 13.98 3.32 24.34
N GLY A 66 13.91 3.53 23.03
CA GLY A 66 14.16 2.56 21.98
C GLY A 66 12.95 1.70 21.63
N ALA A 67 12.89 1.29 20.37
CA ALA A 67 11.81 0.44 19.85
C ALA A 67 11.66 -0.88 20.61
N GLY A 68 12.76 -1.48 21.08
CA GLY A 68 12.72 -2.72 21.86
C GLY A 68 11.95 -2.59 23.18
N ALA A 69 12.12 -1.47 23.90
CA ALA A 69 11.38 -1.22 25.15
C ALA A 69 9.89 -0.99 24.88
N TRP A 70 9.58 -0.27 23.81
CA TRP A 70 8.22 0.00 23.38
C TRP A 70 7.48 -1.29 22.97
N VAL A 71 8.10 -2.15 22.15
CA VAL A 71 7.51 -3.44 21.74
C VAL A 71 7.30 -4.36 22.95
N ARG A 72 8.23 -4.40 23.90
CA ARG A 72 8.04 -5.18 25.14
C ARG A 72 6.83 -4.70 25.93
N LYS A 73 6.66 -3.37 26.08
CA LYS A 73 5.49 -2.79 26.75
C LYS A 73 4.19 -3.19 26.06
N LEU A 74 4.13 -3.08 24.73
CA LEU A 74 2.96 -3.48 23.94
C LEU A 74 2.59 -4.96 24.14
N ARG A 75 3.58 -5.87 24.12
CA ARG A 75 3.34 -7.30 24.33
C ARG A 75 2.78 -7.60 25.73
N MET A 76 3.36 -7.00 26.77
CA MET A 76 2.86 -7.15 28.14
C MET A 76 1.42 -6.64 28.28
N GLU A 77 1.07 -5.52 27.64
CA GLU A 77 -0.30 -5.00 27.64
C GLU A 77 -1.28 -5.95 26.92
N SER A 78 -0.89 -6.50 25.77
CA SER A 78 -1.68 -7.49 25.04
C SER A 78 -1.91 -8.76 25.85
N GLU A 79 -0.87 -9.29 26.50
CA GLU A 79 -0.97 -10.46 27.37
C GLU A 79 -1.88 -10.18 28.56
N ARG A 80 -1.70 -9.05 29.25
CA ARG A 80 -2.55 -8.66 30.38
C ARG A 80 -4.03 -8.60 30.00
N LYS A 81 -4.36 -8.02 28.83
CA LYS A 81 -5.74 -7.98 28.32
C LYS A 81 -6.29 -9.37 28.00
N ARG A 82 -5.44 -10.28 27.50
CA ARG A 82 -5.83 -11.67 27.21
C ARG A 82 -6.13 -12.47 28.49
N TYR A 83 -5.35 -12.28 29.53
CA TYR A 83 -5.58 -12.93 30.83
C TYR A 83 -6.76 -12.34 31.59
N ALA A 84 -7.00 -11.03 31.53
CA ALA A 84 -8.16 -10.39 32.16
C ALA A 84 -9.52 -10.73 31.52
N LYS A 85 -9.53 -11.38 30.34
CA LYS A 85 -10.73 -11.82 29.62
C LYS A 85 -11.05 -13.31 29.85
N ARG A 86 -10.22 -14.01 30.62
CA ARG A 86 -10.47 -15.38 31.09
C ARG A 86 -11.00 -15.33 32.51
#